data_AF-A0A7S1A4T2-F1
#
_entry.id   AF-A0A7S1A4T2-F1
#
_cell.length_a   1.000
_cell.length_b   1.000
_cell.length_c   1.000
_cell.angle_alpha   90.00
_cell.angle_beta   90.00
_cell.angle_gamma   90.00
#
_symmetry.space_group_name_H-M   'P 1'
#
loop_
_entity.id
_entity.type
_entity.pdbx_description
1 polymer ?
#
loop_
_entity_poly.entity_id
_entity_poly.type
_entity_poly.pdbx_seq_one_letter_code
_entity_poly.pdbx_strand_id
1 'polypeptide(L)'
;PGVIARAHGDYFAAGANVAITASYQAHFDGFRQLKVDEAAALQLMRRSVGLARECAASSGVPRLVAGSVGAYGASLHNGAEYTGDYPDMDEEKLKDWHRPRAEALIAAGCDLLACETIPCLLEARALVLLLGELQHPAWLTFSCN
;
A
#
# COMPACT_ATOMS: atom_id res chain seq x y z
N PRO A 1 -10.20 1.99 -14.22
CA PRO A 1 -10.63 2.92 -13.12
C PRO A 1 -12.05 2.69 -12.60
N GLY A 2 -13.08 2.67 -13.48
CA GLY A 2 -14.48 2.54 -13.05
C GLY A 2 -14.80 1.27 -12.25
N VAL A 3 -14.19 0.14 -12.59
CA VAL A 3 -14.36 -1.13 -11.86
C VAL A 3 -13.83 -1.04 -10.42
N ILE A 4 -12.68 -0.37 -10.21
CA ILE A 4 -12.09 -0.17 -8.86
C ILE A 4 -12.98 0.76 -8.02
N ALA A 5 -13.47 1.87 -8.60
CA ALA A 5 -14.40 2.76 -7.91
C ALA A 5 -15.69 2.03 -7.51
N ARG A 6 -16.25 1.23 -8.42
CA ARG A 6 -17.43 0.42 -8.14
C ARG A 6 -17.17 -0.54 -6.98
N ALA A 7 -16.03 -1.23 -6.96
CA ALA A 7 -15.68 -2.12 -5.86
C ALA A 7 -15.62 -1.39 -4.51
N HIS A 8 -14.97 -0.22 -4.44
CA HIS A 8 -14.98 0.59 -3.21
C HIS A 8 -16.39 1.03 -2.80
N GLY A 9 -17.20 1.49 -3.76
CA GLY A 9 -18.60 1.86 -3.53
C GLY A 9 -19.44 0.69 -2.99
N ASP A 10 -19.28 -0.50 -3.56
CA ASP A 10 -19.99 -1.71 -3.15
C ASP A 10 -19.61 -2.12 -1.71
N TYR A 11 -18.32 -2.06 -1.33
CA TYR A 11 -17.88 -2.31 0.05
C TYR A 11 -18.40 -1.27 1.04
N PHE A 12 -18.42 0.01 0.68
CA PHE A 12 -18.99 1.06 1.53
C PHE A 12 -20.52 0.90 1.68
N ALA A 13 -21.22 0.54 0.61
CA ALA A 13 -22.66 0.24 0.64
C ALA A 13 -22.95 -1.00 1.50
N ALA A 14 -22.06 -1.98 1.52
CA ALA A 14 -22.12 -3.14 2.41
C ALA A 14 -21.76 -2.82 3.88
N GLY A 15 -21.34 -1.59 4.20
CA GLY A 15 -21.14 -1.11 5.55
C GLY A 15 -19.68 -0.91 5.98
N ALA A 16 -18.69 -1.22 5.13
CA ALA A 16 -17.27 -1.08 5.48
C ALA A 16 -16.93 0.33 5.96
N ASN A 17 -16.17 0.46 7.05
CA ASN A 17 -15.73 1.77 7.55
C ASN A 17 -14.41 2.26 6.94
N VAL A 18 -13.61 1.33 6.40
CA VAL A 18 -12.29 1.60 5.84
C VAL A 18 -12.20 0.93 4.47
N ALA A 19 -11.76 1.67 3.46
CA ALA A 19 -11.34 1.08 2.18
C ALA A 19 -9.82 0.94 2.15
N ILE A 20 -9.32 -0.23 1.74
CA ILE A 20 -7.91 -0.44 1.43
C ILE A 20 -7.72 -0.17 -0.07
N THR A 21 -6.81 0.72 -0.40
CA THR A 21 -6.57 1.17 -1.79
C THR A 21 -5.95 0.09 -2.66
N ALA A 22 -6.18 0.16 -3.97
CA ALA A 22 -5.62 -0.78 -4.95
C ALA A 22 -4.12 -0.50 -5.24
N SER A 23 -3.28 -0.46 -4.20
CA SER A 23 -1.84 -0.16 -4.30
C SER A 23 -0.90 -1.26 -3.75
N TYR A 24 -1.43 -2.44 -3.39
CA TYR A 24 -0.67 -3.54 -2.80
C TYR A 24 0.66 -3.85 -3.53
N GLN A 25 0.60 -4.01 -4.85
CA GLN A 25 1.77 -4.19 -5.73
C GLN A 25 2.16 -2.92 -6.52
N ALA A 26 1.57 -1.76 -6.23
CA ALA A 26 1.87 -0.53 -6.96
C ALA A 26 3.14 0.13 -6.41
N HIS A 27 4.30 -0.24 -6.96
CA HIS A 27 5.62 0.27 -6.56
C HIS A 27 6.45 0.64 -7.79
N PHE A 28 7.42 1.55 -7.63
CA PHE A 28 8.16 2.13 -8.74
C PHE A 28 8.94 1.09 -9.56
N ASP A 29 9.52 0.07 -8.93
CA ASP A 29 10.27 -0.96 -9.66
C ASP A 29 9.37 -1.81 -10.55
N GLY A 30 8.22 -2.27 -10.04
CA GLY A 30 7.23 -3.01 -10.80
C GLY A 30 6.70 -2.20 -11.99
N PHE A 31 6.42 -0.90 -11.79
CA PHE A 31 6.03 -0.02 -12.89
C PHE A 31 7.15 0.20 -13.90
N ARG A 32 8.41 0.32 -13.46
CA ARG A 32 9.57 0.43 -14.36
C ARG A 32 9.74 -0.82 -15.23
N GLN A 33 9.53 -2.02 -14.68
CA GLN A 33 9.52 -3.26 -15.45
C GLN A 33 8.43 -3.28 -16.54
N LEU A 34 7.30 -2.61 -16.27
CA LEU A 34 6.21 -2.39 -17.23
C LEU A 34 6.44 -1.19 -18.17
N LYS A 35 7.63 -0.58 -18.15
CA LYS A 35 8.00 0.62 -18.93
C LYS A 35 7.11 1.84 -18.64
N VAL A 36 6.56 1.91 -17.43
CA VAL A 36 5.86 3.09 -16.92
C VAL A 36 6.89 3.97 -16.23
N ASP A 37 6.97 5.24 -16.62
CA ASP A 37 7.88 6.19 -16.00
C ASP A 37 7.47 6.55 -14.57
N GLU A 38 8.39 7.18 -13.83
CA GLU A 38 8.20 7.49 -12.42
C GLU A 38 7.05 8.46 -12.17
N ALA A 39 6.85 9.44 -13.04
CA ALA A 39 5.76 10.41 -12.92
C ALA A 39 4.41 9.72 -13.11
N ALA A 40 4.30 8.84 -14.12
CA ALA A 40 3.11 8.05 -14.37
C ALA A 40 2.84 7.04 -13.25
N ALA A 41 3.87 6.38 -12.73
CA ALA A 41 3.77 5.48 -11.57
C ALA A 41 3.21 6.21 -10.34
N LEU A 42 3.73 7.40 -10.04
CA LEU A 42 3.25 8.26 -8.97
C LEU A 42 1.77 8.64 -9.18
N GLN A 43 1.37 8.98 -10.41
CA GLN A 43 -0.03 9.29 -10.71
C GLN A 43 -0.94 8.06 -10.54
N LEU A 44 -0.48 6.86 -10.87
CA LEU A 44 -1.24 5.63 -10.64
C LEU A 44 -1.45 5.34 -9.14
N MET A 45 -0.41 5.52 -8.32
CA MET A 45 -0.53 5.39 -6.86
C MET A 45 -1.47 6.46 -6.27
N ARG A 46 -1.36 7.71 -6.72
CA ARG A 46 -2.29 8.78 -6.31
C ARG A 46 -3.73 8.48 -6.74
N ARG A 47 -3.91 7.90 -7.93
CA ARG A 47 -5.23 7.54 -8.44
C ARG A 47 -5.88 6.42 -7.63
N SER A 48 -5.12 5.46 -7.09
CA SER A 48 -5.69 4.41 -6.23
C SER A 48 -6.32 5.01 -4.97
N VAL A 49 -5.66 5.99 -4.33
CA VAL A 49 -6.17 6.74 -3.17
C VAL A 49 -7.36 7.62 -3.57
N GLY A 50 -7.24 8.36 -4.68
CA GLY A 50 -8.30 9.26 -5.16
C GLY A 50 -9.63 8.54 -5.42
N LEU A 51 -9.59 7.36 -6.06
CA LEU A 51 -10.80 6.57 -6.31
C LEU A 51 -11.49 6.13 -5.01
N ALA A 52 -10.72 5.69 -4.01
CA ALA A 52 -11.27 5.32 -2.71
C ALA A 52 -11.85 6.54 -1.95
N ARG A 53 -11.17 7.70 -2.03
CA ARG A 53 -11.62 8.97 -1.44
C ARG A 53 -12.91 9.49 -2.06
N GLU A 54 -13.03 9.45 -3.39
CA GLU A 54 -14.26 9.83 -4.11
C GLU A 54 -15.46 8.99 -3.63
N CYS A 55 -15.26 7.68 -3.43
CA CYS A 55 -16.30 6.77 -2.94
C CYS A 55 -16.62 7.01 -1.45
N ALA A 56 -15.59 7.23 -0.61
CA ALA A 56 -15.76 7.53 0.80
C ALA A 56 -16.59 8.80 1.01
N ALA A 57 -16.27 9.88 0.28
CA ALA A 57 -17.01 11.14 0.32
C ALA A 57 -18.47 10.99 -0.13
N SER A 58 -18.72 10.12 -1.11
CA SER A 58 -20.06 9.85 -1.64
C SER A 58 -20.91 8.95 -0.75
N SER A 59 -20.34 8.35 0.30
CA SER A 59 -21.05 7.40 1.17
C SER A 59 -22.04 8.04 2.15
N GLY A 60 -22.02 9.37 2.30
CA GLY A 60 -22.92 10.13 3.18
C GLY A 60 -22.59 10.05 4.68
N VAL A 61 -21.56 9.29 5.06
CA VAL A 61 -21.05 9.18 6.44
C VAL A 61 -19.51 9.20 6.44
N PRO A 62 -18.85 9.56 7.56
CA PRO A 62 -17.39 9.50 7.63
C PRO A 62 -16.86 8.07 7.40
N ARG A 63 -15.96 7.91 6.43
CA ARG A 63 -15.25 6.67 6.09
C ARG A 63 -13.76 6.95 5.96
N LEU A 64 -12.94 5.95 6.25
CA LEU A 64 -11.49 6.04 6.16
C LEU A 64 -10.96 5.39 4.87
N VAL A 65 -9.81 5.83 4.42
CA VAL A 65 -9.06 5.29 3.28
C VAL A 65 -7.66 4.92 3.74
N ALA A 66 -7.32 3.64 3.66
CA ALA A 66 -6.00 3.11 3.97
C ALA A 66 -5.15 2.92 2.69
N GLY A 67 -3.97 3.53 2.66
CA GLY A 67 -2.97 3.34 1.61
C GLY A 67 -2.34 1.95 1.72
N SER A 68 -2.59 1.06 0.76
CA SER A 68 -2.06 -0.31 0.79
C SER A 68 -0.56 -0.33 0.50
N VAL A 69 0.21 -0.92 1.40
CA VAL A 69 1.66 -1.12 1.33
C VAL A 69 1.94 -2.61 1.48
N GLY A 70 2.02 -3.34 0.37
CA GLY A 70 2.29 -4.77 0.36
C GLY A 70 3.76 -5.12 0.58
N ALA A 71 4.02 -6.34 1.07
CA ALA A 71 5.37 -6.86 1.30
C ALA A 71 6.27 -6.83 0.07
N TYR A 72 7.58 -6.72 0.29
CA TYR A 72 8.61 -6.80 -0.75
C TYR A 72 8.53 -8.12 -1.51
N GLY A 73 8.22 -9.22 -0.83
CA GLY A 73 8.05 -10.54 -1.46
C GLY A 73 7.03 -10.54 -2.60
N ALA A 74 5.96 -9.73 -2.50
CA ALA A 74 4.95 -9.63 -3.55
C ALA A 74 5.49 -8.99 -4.84
N SER A 75 6.60 -8.25 -4.78
CA SER A 75 7.28 -7.68 -5.95
C SER A 75 8.15 -8.69 -6.71
N LEU A 76 8.54 -9.79 -6.05
CA LEU A 76 9.39 -10.81 -6.64
C LEU A 76 8.61 -11.80 -7.51
N HIS A 77 7.28 -11.80 -7.41
CA HIS A 77 6.37 -12.68 -8.16
C HIS A 77 6.73 -14.18 -8.02
N ASN A 78 7.31 -14.58 -6.88
CA ASN A 78 7.78 -15.94 -6.60
C ASN A 78 7.15 -16.55 -5.33
N GLY A 79 6.14 -15.90 -4.74
CA GLY A 79 5.48 -16.35 -3.51
C GLY A 79 6.22 -16.01 -2.22
N ALA A 80 7.31 -15.24 -2.28
CA ALA A 80 8.07 -14.84 -1.10
C ALA A 80 7.27 -13.94 -0.13
N GLU A 81 6.09 -13.43 -0.51
CA GLU A 81 5.15 -12.78 0.41
C GLU A 81 4.61 -13.72 1.52
N TYR A 82 4.92 -15.02 1.47
CA TYR A 82 4.58 -16.01 2.49
C TYR A 82 5.79 -16.65 3.18
N THR A 83 7.02 -16.40 2.72
CA THR A 83 8.25 -16.99 3.30
C THR A 83 9.22 -15.94 3.82
N GLY A 84 9.29 -14.76 3.20
CA GLY A 84 10.27 -13.74 3.52
C GLY A 84 11.68 -14.01 2.97
N ASP A 85 11.82 -14.91 1.99
CA ASP A 85 13.12 -15.31 1.42
C ASP A 85 13.64 -14.30 0.39
N TYR A 86 14.23 -13.21 0.88
CA TYR A 86 14.92 -12.19 0.06
C TYR A 86 16.34 -11.89 0.61
N PRO A 87 17.34 -12.74 0.31
CA PRO A 87 18.66 -12.72 0.98
C PRO A 87 19.51 -11.46 0.70
N ASP A 88 19.22 -10.74 -0.39
CA ASP A 88 19.96 -9.53 -0.77
C ASP A 88 19.46 -8.25 -0.08
N MET A 89 18.37 -8.37 0.69
CA MET A 89 17.73 -7.27 1.39
C MET A 89 18.12 -7.27 2.87
N ASP A 90 18.47 -6.09 3.36
CA ASP A 90 18.61 -5.79 4.77
C ASP A 90 17.50 -4.81 5.19
N GLU A 91 17.47 -4.48 6.49
CA GLU A 91 16.46 -3.61 7.07
C GLU A 91 16.46 -2.20 6.45
N GLU A 92 17.64 -1.65 6.14
CA GLU A 92 17.78 -0.31 5.57
C GLU A 92 17.28 -0.28 4.11
N LYS A 93 17.69 -1.26 3.31
CA LYS A 93 17.21 -1.41 1.93
C LYS A 93 15.71 -1.59 1.86
N LEU A 94 15.11 -2.38 2.76
CA LEU A 94 13.66 -2.56 2.82
C LEU A 94 12.96 -1.25 3.20
N LYS A 95 13.50 -0.52 4.18
CA LYS A 95 12.98 0.78 4.61
C LYS A 95 12.96 1.77 3.44
N ASP A 96 14.08 1.87 2.72
CA ASP A 96 14.22 2.78 1.58
C ASP A 96 13.40 2.34 0.38
N TRP A 97 13.19 1.04 0.18
CA TRP A 97 12.32 0.52 -0.87
C TRP A 97 10.85 0.87 -0.63
N HIS A 98 10.37 0.80 0.63
CA HIS A 98 8.98 1.14 0.97
C HIS A 98 8.71 2.65 0.96
N ARG A 99 9.71 3.48 1.30
CA ARG A 99 9.56 4.92 1.53
C ARG A 99 8.85 5.66 0.38
N PRO A 100 9.29 5.57 -0.89
CA PRO A 100 8.71 6.39 -1.97
C PRO A 100 7.21 6.12 -2.16
N ARG A 101 6.80 4.85 -2.02
CA ARG A 101 5.38 4.46 -2.13
C ARG A 101 4.58 4.98 -0.93
N ALA A 102 5.10 4.82 0.29
CA ALA A 102 4.45 5.31 1.49
C ALA A 102 4.23 6.83 1.42
N GLU A 103 5.26 7.59 1.04
CA GLU A 103 5.18 9.04 0.85
C GLU A 103 4.18 9.43 -0.25
N ALA A 104 4.16 8.70 -1.36
CA ALA A 104 3.20 8.93 -2.44
C ALA A 104 1.74 8.74 -1.99
N LEU A 105 1.45 7.70 -1.20
CA LEU A 105 0.12 7.41 -0.68
C LEU A 105 -0.32 8.44 0.38
N ILE A 106 0.59 8.81 1.28
CA ILE A 106 0.34 9.86 2.28
C ILE A 106 0.07 11.20 1.59
N ALA A 107 0.89 11.58 0.62
CA ALA A 107 0.72 12.83 -0.14
C ALA A 107 -0.56 12.83 -0.98
N ALA A 108 -1.06 11.66 -1.39
CA ALA A 108 -2.36 11.50 -2.04
C ALA A 108 -3.54 11.64 -1.06
N GLY A 109 -3.25 11.67 0.24
CA GLY A 109 -4.20 11.89 1.32
C GLY A 109 -4.91 10.63 1.77
N CYS A 110 -4.25 9.49 1.92
CA CYS A 110 -4.81 8.41 2.75
C CYS A 110 -4.91 8.84 4.23
N ASP A 111 -5.84 8.27 4.99
CA ASP A 111 -5.98 8.54 6.43
C ASP A 111 -4.96 7.76 7.28
N LEU A 112 -4.55 6.60 6.76
CA LEU A 112 -3.58 5.70 7.36
C LEU A 112 -2.91 4.83 6.31
N LEU A 113 -1.79 4.20 6.64
CA LEU A 113 -1.17 3.15 5.83
C LEU A 113 -1.61 1.76 6.30
N ALA A 114 -1.91 0.89 5.34
CA ALA A 114 -2.14 -0.53 5.54
C ALA A 114 -0.88 -1.29 5.14
N CYS A 115 0.09 -1.43 6.05
CA CYS A 115 1.24 -2.30 5.85
C CYS A 115 0.78 -3.75 6.02
N GLU A 116 0.62 -4.48 4.92
CA GLU A 116 -0.16 -5.72 4.94
C GLU A 116 0.54 -6.91 4.29
N THR A 117 0.21 -8.10 4.80
CA THR A 117 0.76 -9.38 4.31
C THR A 117 2.28 -9.47 4.52
N ILE A 118 2.80 -8.99 5.65
CA ILE A 118 4.23 -8.98 5.95
C ILE A 118 4.67 -10.38 6.42
N PRO A 119 5.59 -11.07 5.71
CA PRO A 119 5.92 -12.47 6.00
C PRO A 119 6.99 -12.65 7.09
N CYS A 120 7.81 -11.63 7.37
CA CYS A 120 8.96 -11.81 8.24
C CYS A 120 9.26 -10.60 9.12
N LEU A 121 10.00 -10.87 10.21
CA LEU A 121 10.38 -9.85 11.19
C LEU A 121 11.32 -8.78 10.61
N LEU A 122 12.18 -9.14 9.67
CA LEU A 122 13.13 -8.20 9.05
C LEU A 122 12.40 -7.05 8.36
N GLU A 123 11.40 -7.37 7.54
CA GLU A 123 10.60 -6.35 6.86
C GLU A 123 9.67 -5.61 7.82
N ALA A 124 9.10 -6.29 8.81
CA ALA A 124 8.28 -5.64 9.83
C ALA A 124 9.07 -4.57 10.59
N ARG A 125 10.34 -4.84 10.96
CA ARG A 125 11.21 -3.86 11.60
C ARG A 125 11.52 -2.66 10.70
N ALA A 126 11.83 -2.92 9.42
CA ALA A 126 12.05 -1.86 8.43
C ALA A 126 10.85 -0.93 8.31
N LEU A 127 9.64 -1.50 8.24
CA LEU A 127 8.39 -0.74 8.19
C LEU A 127 8.13 0.04 9.48
N VAL A 128 8.35 -0.54 10.66
CA VAL A 128 8.18 0.17 11.94
C VAL A 128 9.12 1.38 12.04
N LEU A 129 10.38 1.23 11.61
CA LEU A 129 11.32 2.36 11.55
C LEU A 129 10.84 3.45 10.58
N LEU A 130 10.41 3.06 9.37
CA LEU A 130 9.85 3.99 8.39
C LEU A 130 8.64 4.73 8.94
N LEU A 131 7.68 4.02 9.52
CA LEU A 131 6.45 4.58 10.07
C LEU A 131 6.74 5.56 11.23
N GLY A 132 7.77 5.28 12.03
CA GLY A 132 8.25 6.19 13.07
C GLY A 132 8.77 7.52 12.51
N GLU A 133 9.41 7.50 11.34
CA GLU A 133 9.90 8.70 10.64
C GLU A 133 8.76 9.48 9.95
N LEU A 134 7.80 8.78 9.34
CA LEU A 134 6.70 9.39 8.60
C LEU A 134 5.61 10.00 9.50
N GLN A 135 5.55 9.58 10.77
CA GLN A 135 4.56 10.05 11.76
C GLN A 135 3.11 10.02 11.26
N HIS A 136 2.77 9.02 10.43
CA HIS A 136 1.44 8.83 9.87
C HIS A 136 0.80 7.57 10.46
N PRO A 137 -0.51 7.56 10.78
CA PRO A 137 -1.17 6.37 11.32
C PRO A 137 -1.01 5.18 10.39
N ALA A 138 -0.83 3.99 10.96
CA ALA A 138 -0.74 2.76 10.19
C ALA A 138 -1.15 1.56 11.04
N TRP A 139 -1.54 0.48 10.36
CA TRP A 139 -1.48 -0.86 10.94
C TRP A 139 -0.38 -1.66 10.26
N LEU A 140 0.04 -2.73 10.93
CA LEU A 140 0.91 -3.75 10.36
C LEU A 140 0.26 -5.12 10.53
N THR A 141 0.04 -5.84 9.44
CA THR A 141 -0.53 -7.20 9.46
C THR A 141 0.46 -8.22 8.91
N PHE A 142 0.41 -9.43 9.44
CA PHE A 142 1.34 -10.49 9.14
C PHE A 142 0.67 -11.64 8.39
N SER A 143 1.45 -12.30 7.53
CA SER A 143 1.14 -13.65 7.06
C SER A 143 1.76 -14.66 8.04
N CYS A 144 0.96 -15.57 8.57
CA CYS A 144 1.41 -16.59 9.52
C CYS A 144 1.24 -17.99 8.92
N ASN A 145 2.28 -18.82 9.07
CA ASN A 145 2.26 -20.25 8.76
C ASN A 145 2.08 -21.08 10.03
#